data_AF-A0A514XKU8-F1
#
_entry.id   AF-A0A514XKU8-F1
#
_cell.length_a   1.000
_cell.length_b   1.000
_cell.length_c   1.000
_cell.angle_alpha   90.00
_cell.angle_beta   90.00
_cell.angle_gamma   90.00
#
_symmetry.space_group_name_H-M   'P 1'
#
loop_
_entity.id
_entity.type
_entity.pdbx_description
1 polymer ?
#
loop_
_entity_poly.entity_id
_entity_poly.type
_entity_poly.pdbx_seq_one_letter_code
_entity_poly.pdbx_strand_id
1 'polypeptide(L)'
;MKTILQTLSVLSLAFLVSCTSNEKAFKNAAEEAAKAQFATTVEEEARGYLTQSDSFKNAYVSYMVKFAEFSAEEVRMNGESSGVTTVFITSYAPDVRKKLLRVASTVKSSVTGQFNFSNAVQLIAKETGLPGDPMKYPFVTLNLKKDAKGDWIVLK
;
A
#
# COMPACT_ATOMS: atom_id res chain seq x y z
N MET A 1 0.92 68.25 -10.34
CA MET A 1 0.19 67.15 -9.65
C MET A 1 0.66 65.85 -10.32
N LYS A 2 1.59 65.02 -9.80
CA LYS A 2 1.51 64.13 -8.61
C LYS A 2 0.09 63.58 -8.45
N THR A 3 -0.22 62.27 -8.53
CA THR A 3 0.57 61.06 -8.26
C THR A 3 -0.27 59.82 -8.65
N ILE A 4 0.41 58.75 -9.04
CA ILE A 4 0.11 57.32 -8.74
C ILE A 4 -1.24 56.77 -9.25
N LEU A 5 -1.17 56.01 -10.35
CA LEU A 5 -2.13 54.96 -10.67
C LEU A 5 -1.37 53.63 -10.79
N GLN A 6 -1.05 53.04 -9.64
CA GLN A 6 -0.50 51.69 -9.55
C GLN A 6 -1.25 50.93 -8.45
N THR A 7 -1.39 49.62 -8.70
CA THR A 7 -1.82 48.55 -7.78
C THR A 7 -3.30 48.51 -7.42
N LEU A 8 -4.07 47.71 -8.17
CA LEU A 8 -5.16 46.94 -7.57
C LEU A 8 -5.16 45.50 -8.10
N SER A 9 -4.75 44.60 -7.20
CA SER A 9 -5.33 43.28 -7.00
C SER A 9 -4.96 42.15 -7.97
N VAL A 10 -3.67 41.79 -7.98
CA VAL A 10 -3.23 40.39 -8.11
C VAL A 10 -3.49 39.70 -6.76
N LEU A 11 -4.72 39.26 -6.50
CA LEU A 11 -5.03 38.50 -5.27
C LEU A 11 -6.18 37.51 -5.48
N SER A 12 -6.07 36.64 -6.49
CA SER A 12 -7.04 35.56 -6.71
C SER A 12 -6.44 34.21 -7.08
N LEU A 13 -5.10 34.03 -7.00
CA LEU A 13 -4.42 32.77 -7.35
C LEU A 13 -3.83 31.99 -6.15
N ALA A 14 -4.16 32.33 -4.90
CA ALA A 14 -3.60 31.64 -3.74
C ALA A 14 -4.38 30.38 -3.29
N PHE A 15 -5.62 30.17 -3.75
CA PHE A 15 -6.50 29.10 -3.21
C PHE A 15 -6.46 27.75 -3.96
N LEU A 16 -5.70 27.63 -5.05
CA LEU A 16 -5.61 26.36 -5.80
C LEU A 16 -4.32 25.57 -5.52
N VAL A 17 -3.37 26.13 -4.76
CA VAL A 17 -2.07 25.49 -4.48
C VAL A 17 -2.06 24.77 -3.13
N SER A 18 -2.95 25.13 -2.19
CA SER A 18 -3.06 24.46 -0.88
C SER A 18 -3.78 23.11 -0.97
N CYS A 19 -4.77 22.97 -1.86
CA CYS A 19 -5.45 21.70 -2.09
C CYS A 19 -4.50 20.60 -2.58
N THR A 20 -3.53 20.92 -3.44
CA THR A 20 -2.60 19.91 -3.98
C THR A 20 -1.56 19.45 -2.96
N SER A 21 -1.04 20.35 -2.11
CA SER A 21 -0.05 19.97 -1.09
C SER A 21 -0.65 19.16 0.05
N ASN A 22 -1.83 19.56 0.54
CA ASN A 22 -2.51 18.87 1.63
C ASN A 22 -3.01 17.49 1.21
N GLU A 23 -3.61 17.39 0.01
CA GLU A 23 -4.06 16.11 -0.55
C GLU A 23 -2.88 15.17 -0.82
N LYS A 24 -1.75 15.68 -1.33
CA LYS A 24 -0.55 14.86 -1.52
C LYS A 24 0.00 14.32 -0.20
N ALA A 25 0.10 15.17 0.83
CA ALA A 25 0.53 14.72 2.16
C ALA A 25 -0.42 13.67 2.75
N PHE A 26 -1.72 13.85 2.55
CA PHE A 26 -2.75 12.89 2.95
C PHE A 26 -2.62 11.54 2.22
N LYS A 27 -2.43 11.56 0.88
CA LYS A 27 -2.23 10.34 0.08
C LYS A 27 -0.99 9.58 0.51
N ASN A 28 0.15 10.26 0.68
CA ASN A 28 1.39 9.64 1.14
C ASN A 28 1.21 8.98 2.52
N ALA A 29 0.53 9.65 3.46
CA ALA A 29 0.27 9.08 4.78
C ALA A 29 -0.64 7.84 4.72
N ALA A 30 -1.65 7.85 3.85
CA ALA A 30 -2.51 6.71 3.62
C ALA A 30 -1.76 5.52 2.98
N GLU A 31 -0.90 5.78 1.99
CA GLU A 31 -0.08 4.76 1.33
C GLU A 31 0.92 4.12 2.29
N GLU A 32 1.62 4.91 3.11
CA GLU A 32 2.55 4.36 4.11
C GLU A 32 1.82 3.55 5.20
N ALA A 33 0.65 3.99 5.63
CA ALA A 33 -0.17 3.22 6.56
C ALA A 33 -0.66 1.89 5.95
N ALA A 34 -1.12 1.92 4.70
CA ALA A 34 -1.53 0.73 3.97
C ALA A 34 -0.35 -0.24 3.76
N LYS A 35 0.84 0.26 3.46
CA LYS A 35 2.06 -0.54 3.33
C LYS A 35 2.42 -1.26 4.63
N ALA A 36 2.36 -0.56 5.77
CA ALA A 36 2.59 -1.18 7.08
C ALA A 36 1.53 -2.24 7.41
N GLN A 37 0.26 -1.97 7.10
CA GLN A 37 -0.83 -2.92 7.29
C GLN A 37 -0.65 -4.16 6.39
N PHE A 38 -0.28 -3.97 5.12
CA PHE A 38 -0.03 -5.08 4.20
C PHE A 38 1.14 -5.97 4.65
N ALA A 39 2.25 -5.37 5.10
CA ALA A 39 3.37 -6.12 5.67
C ALA A 39 2.93 -6.99 6.85
N THR A 40 2.12 -6.43 7.74
CA THR A 40 1.54 -7.18 8.87
C THR A 40 0.64 -8.31 8.39
N THR A 41 -0.24 -8.06 7.42
CA THR A 41 -1.12 -9.08 6.83
C THR A 41 -0.32 -10.24 6.25
N VAL A 42 0.73 -9.98 5.45
CA VAL A 42 1.52 -11.07 4.84
C VAL A 42 2.37 -11.82 5.86
N GLU A 43 2.82 -11.16 6.94
CA GLU A 43 3.49 -11.82 8.07
C GLU A 43 2.54 -12.78 8.81
N GLU A 44 1.30 -12.35 9.07
CA GLU A 44 0.28 -13.17 9.73
C GLU A 44 -0.14 -14.36 8.84
N GLU A 45 -0.35 -14.11 7.54
CA GLU A 45 -0.59 -15.16 6.55
C GLU A 45 0.55 -16.18 6.60
N ALA A 46 1.82 -15.74 6.54
CA ALA A 46 2.96 -16.64 6.54
C ALA A 46 3.15 -17.41 7.84
N ARG A 47 2.84 -16.81 9.00
CA ARG A 47 2.95 -17.44 10.32
C ARG A 47 2.12 -18.72 10.43
N GLY A 48 0.96 -18.76 9.77
CA GLY A 48 0.08 -19.94 9.76
C GLY A 48 0.54 -21.09 8.83
N TYR A 49 1.50 -20.84 7.92
CA TYR A 49 1.89 -21.80 6.89
C TYR A 49 3.39 -22.17 6.91
N LEU A 50 4.27 -21.22 7.21
CA LEU A 50 5.73 -21.39 7.10
C LEU A 50 6.39 -21.55 8.48
N THR A 51 6.21 -22.72 9.08
CA THR A 51 6.73 -23.03 10.43
C THR A 51 8.14 -23.63 10.43
N GLN A 52 8.65 -24.01 9.26
CA GLN A 52 9.90 -24.74 9.10
C GLN A 52 11.17 -23.88 9.24
N SER A 53 11.08 -22.56 9.01
CA SER A 53 12.22 -21.65 9.08
C SER A 53 11.78 -20.17 9.09
N ASP A 54 12.31 -19.40 10.05
CA ASP A 54 12.10 -17.95 10.11
C ASP A 54 12.70 -17.21 8.92
N SER A 55 13.87 -17.65 8.42
CA SER A 55 14.48 -17.03 7.24
C SER A 55 13.63 -17.24 5.99
N PHE A 56 12.95 -18.38 5.90
CA PHE A 56 12.05 -18.67 4.79
C PHE A 56 10.76 -17.85 4.84
N LYS A 57 10.19 -17.69 6.04
CA LYS A 57 9.08 -16.76 6.29
C LYS A 57 9.46 -15.32 5.93
N ASN A 58 10.63 -14.85 6.35
CA ASN A 58 11.10 -13.49 6.04
C ASN A 58 11.36 -13.30 4.53
N ALA A 59 11.84 -14.34 3.83
CA ALA A 59 11.99 -14.32 2.39
C ALA A 59 10.64 -14.20 1.67
N TYR A 60 9.61 -14.90 2.14
CA TYR A 60 8.24 -14.76 1.63
C TYR A 60 7.70 -13.34 1.82
N VAL A 61 7.81 -12.79 3.04
CA VAL A 61 7.34 -11.43 3.37
C VAL A 61 8.06 -10.40 2.50
N SER A 62 9.39 -10.49 2.41
CA SER A 62 10.21 -9.61 1.59
C SER A 62 9.83 -9.69 0.11
N TYR A 63 9.56 -10.90 -0.39
CA TYR A 63 9.08 -11.10 -1.76
C TYR A 63 7.72 -10.43 -1.99
N MET A 64 6.75 -10.62 -1.10
CA MET A 64 5.42 -10.03 -1.24
C MET A 64 5.44 -8.49 -1.17
N VAL A 65 6.19 -7.93 -0.23
CA VAL A 65 6.31 -6.47 -0.06
C VAL A 65 7.05 -5.85 -1.24
N LYS A 66 8.07 -6.52 -1.80
CA LYS A 66 8.82 -6.02 -2.97
C LYS A 66 7.94 -5.83 -4.21
N PHE A 67 6.93 -6.69 -4.40
CA PHE A 67 6.03 -6.64 -5.54
C PHE A 67 4.67 -6.00 -5.22
N ALA A 68 4.60 -5.26 -4.11
CA ALA A 68 3.42 -4.50 -3.72
C ALA A 68 3.62 -3.01 -4.01
N GLU A 69 2.70 -2.42 -4.78
CA GLU A 69 2.61 -0.98 -4.98
C GLU A 69 1.30 -0.47 -4.39
N PHE A 70 1.30 0.74 -3.83
CA PHE A 70 0.14 1.33 -3.15
C PHE A 70 -0.24 2.63 -3.85
N SER A 71 -1.53 2.88 -3.96
CA SER A 71 -2.09 4.07 -4.60
C SER A 71 -3.32 4.52 -3.84
N ALA A 72 -3.25 5.69 -3.19
CA ALA A 72 -4.41 6.29 -2.53
C ALA A 72 -5.36 6.90 -3.56
N GLU A 73 -6.52 6.29 -3.73
CA GLU A 73 -7.56 6.68 -4.67
C GLU A 73 -8.87 6.99 -3.94
N GLU A 74 -9.85 7.50 -4.69
CA GLU A 74 -11.17 7.86 -4.15
C GLU A 74 -11.08 8.81 -2.94
N VAL A 75 -10.15 9.77 -3.01
CA VAL A 75 -9.91 10.72 -1.91
C VAL A 75 -11.11 11.65 -1.73
N ARG A 76 -11.62 11.73 -0.50
CA ARG A 76 -12.60 12.72 -0.08
C ARG A 76 -12.07 13.45 1.15
N MET A 77 -11.68 14.71 0.94
CA MET A 77 -11.22 15.58 2.01
C MET A 77 -12.43 16.21 2.71
N ASN A 78 -12.42 16.22 4.05
CA ASN A 78 -13.43 16.84 4.90
C ASN A 78 -12.78 18.05 5.60
N GLY A 79 -12.58 19.12 4.83
CA GLY A 79 -11.79 20.28 5.28
C GLY A 79 -10.28 20.01 5.27
N GLU A 80 -9.53 20.77 6.07
CA GLU A 80 -8.05 20.73 6.03
C GLU A 80 -7.43 19.67 6.95
N SER A 81 -8.22 19.08 7.86
CA SER A 81 -7.74 18.27 8.98
C SER A 81 -8.30 16.86 9.03
N SER A 82 -9.18 16.46 8.10
CA SER A 82 -9.67 15.09 8.01
C SER A 82 -10.00 14.70 6.56
N GLY A 83 -10.01 13.41 6.30
CA GLY A 83 -10.37 12.87 4.98
C GLY A 83 -10.49 11.35 5.00
N VAL A 84 -11.05 10.81 3.92
CA VAL A 84 -11.13 9.36 3.68
C VAL A 84 -10.55 9.03 2.30
N THR A 85 -9.95 7.86 2.16
CA THR A 85 -9.46 7.35 0.87
C THR A 85 -9.49 5.84 0.85
N THR A 86 -9.71 5.27 -0.33
CA THR A 86 -9.48 3.86 -0.59
C THR A 86 -8.08 3.70 -1.15
N VAL A 87 -7.21 2.99 -0.42
CA VAL A 87 -5.90 2.62 -0.94
C VAL A 87 -6.06 1.34 -1.76
N PHE A 88 -5.68 1.42 -3.03
CA PHE A 88 -5.56 0.28 -3.91
C PHE A 88 -4.14 -0.28 -3.80
N ILE A 89 -4.03 -1.60 -3.87
CA ILE A 89 -2.76 -2.30 -3.92
C ILE A 89 -2.62 -2.98 -5.27
N THR A 90 -1.45 -2.86 -5.90
CA THR A 90 -1.02 -3.74 -6.99
C THR A 90 -0.13 -4.82 -6.38
N SER A 91 -0.64 -6.05 -6.27
CA SER A 91 0.11 -7.17 -5.69
C SER A 91 -0.49 -8.51 -6.14
N TYR A 92 0.11 -9.63 -5.74
CA TYR A 92 -0.51 -10.94 -5.91
C TYR A 92 -1.82 -11.01 -5.12
N ALA A 93 -2.89 -11.46 -5.75
CA ALA A 93 -4.19 -11.59 -5.10
C ALA A 93 -4.15 -12.55 -3.90
N PRO A 94 -5.02 -12.38 -2.89
CA PRO A 94 -5.03 -13.22 -1.68
C PRO A 94 -5.08 -14.73 -1.99
N ASP A 95 -5.84 -15.15 -3.00
CA ASP A 95 -5.94 -16.57 -3.39
C ASP A 95 -4.62 -17.13 -3.93
N VAL A 96 -3.87 -16.33 -4.70
CA VAL A 96 -2.55 -16.69 -5.21
C VAL A 96 -1.56 -16.79 -4.04
N ARG A 97 -1.55 -15.80 -3.13
CA ARG A 97 -0.69 -15.82 -1.93
C ARG A 97 -0.96 -17.04 -1.06
N LYS A 98 -2.22 -17.38 -0.82
CA LYS A 98 -2.63 -18.55 -0.03
C LYS A 98 -2.21 -19.86 -0.68
N LYS A 99 -2.35 -20.00 -2.00
CA LYS A 99 -1.85 -21.18 -2.72
C LYS A 99 -0.33 -21.27 -2.69
N LEU A 100 0.37 -20.14 -2.86
CA LEU A 100 1.82 -20.08 -2.77
C LEU A 100 2.32 -20.51 -1.39
N LEU A 101 1.69 -20.02 -0.33
CA LEU A 101 1.98 -20.44 1.05
C LEU A 101 1.75 -21.93 1.27
N ARG A 102 0.68 -22.50 0.72
CA ARG A 102 0.44 -23.95 0.76
C ARG A 102 1.56 -24.73 0.07
N VAL A 103 1.93 -24.34 -1.15
CA VAL A 103 3.05 -24.97 -1.87
C VAL A 103 4.35 -24.85 -1.07
N ALA A 104 4.67 -23.65 -0.60
CA ALA A 104 5.87 -23.38 0.20
C ALA A 104 5.89 -24.16 1.52
N SER A 105 4.74 -24.41 2.15
CA SER A 105 4.65 -25.22 3.39
C SER A 105 5.05 -26.69 3.20
N THR A 106 5.01 -27.20 1.96
CA THR A 106 5.44 -28.59 1.65
C THR A 106 6.96 -28.74 1.50
N VAL A 107 7.69 -27.63 1.47
CA VAL A 107 9.14 -27.61 1.27
C VAL A 107 9.84 -28.04 2.56
N LYS A 108 10.70 -29.07 2.46
CA LYS A 108 11.50 -29.54 3.60
C LYS A 108 12.44 -28.44 4.09
N SER A 109 12.64 -28.35 5.41
CA SER A 109 13.51 -27.35 6.05
C SER A 109 14.93 -27.31 5.47
N SER A 110 15.48 -28.45 5.03
CA SER A 110 16.83 -28.56 4.48
C SER A 110 17.02 -27.89 3.11
N VAL A 111 15.93 -27.56 2.40
CA VAL A 111 15.98 -27.01 1.03
C VAL A 111 15.19 -25.71 0.87
N THR A 112 14.75 -25.08 1.97
CA THR A 112 13.99 -23.82 1.89
C THR A 112 14.75 -22.70 1.19
N GLY A 113 16.09 -22.67 1.30
CA GLY A 113 16.94 -21.70 0.61
C GLY A 113 16.97 -21.84 -0.92
N GLN A 114 16.48 -22.96 -1.47
CA GLN A 114 16.40 -23.20 -2.91
C GLN A 114 15.02 -22.85 -3.48
N PHE A 115 14.04 -22.52 -2.63
CA PHE A 115 12.69 -22.24 -3.07
C PHE A 115 12.62 -20.89 -3.80
N ASN A 116 12.10 -20.89 -5.02
CA ASN A 116 11.91 -19.70 -5.82
C ASN A 116 10.43 -19.32 -5.87
N PHE A 117 10.05 -18.27 -5.14
CA PHE A 117 8.66 -17.79 -5.07
C PHE A 117 8.12 -17.36 -6.45
N SER A 118 8.94 -16.70 -7.27
CA SER A 118 8.53 -16.26 -8.62
C SER A 118 8.17 -17.42 -9.52
N ASN A 119 9.00 -18.47 -9.55
CA ASN A 119 8.72 -19.67 -10.34
C ASN A 119 7.47 -20.38 -9.83
N ALA A 120 7.32 -20.48 -8.51
CA ALA A 120 6.15 -21.12 -7.90
C ALA A 120 4.85 -20.39 -8.24
N VAL A 121 4.82 -19.06 -8.22
CA VAL A 121 3.64 -18.28 -8.63
C VAL A 121 3.28 -18.55 -10.10
N GLN A 122 4.28 -18.57 -10.99
CA GLN A 122 4.06 -18.83 -12.41
C GLN A 122 3.52 -20.25 -12.67
N LEU A 123 3.96 -21.24 -11.89
CA LEU A 123 3.41 -22.60 -11.94
C LEU A 123 1.96 -22.65 -11.42
N ILE A 124 1.68 -22.00 -10.29
CA ILE A 124 0.32 -21.90 -9.73
C ILE A 124 -0.63 -21.29 -10.75
N ALA A 125 -0.21 -20.22 -11.45
CA ALA A 125 -1.02 -19.59 -12.48
C ALA A 125 -1.38 -20.56 -13.60
N LYS A 126 -0.39 -21.32 -14.10
CA LYS A 126 -0.59 -22.34 -15.15
C LYS A 126 -1.54 -23.46 -14.71
N GLU A 127 -1.43 -23.92 -13.47
CA GLU A 127 -2.23 -25.04 -12.95
C GLU A 127 -3.67 -24.64 -12.58
N THR A 128 -3.88 -23.39 -12.18
CA THR A 128 -5.16 -22.97 -11.57
C THR A 128 -5.94 -21.95 -12.40
N GLY A 129 -5.31 -21.37 -13.42
CA GLY A 129 -5.89 -20.27 -14.20
C GLY A 129 -5.95 -18.94 -13.45
N LEU A 130 -5.40 -18.86 -12.22
CA LEU A 130 -5.28 -17.60 -11.51
C LEU A 130 -4.23 -16.69 -12.16
N PRO A 131 -4.34 -15.36 -12.02
CA PRO A 131 -3.34 -14.43 -12.51
C PRO A 131 -1.96 -14.73 -11.91
N GLY A 132 -0.95 -14.88 -12.79
CA GLY A 132 0.46 -15.10 -12.39
C GLY A 132 1.24 -13.83 -12.13
N ASP A 133 0.62 -12.67 -12.38
CA ASP A 133 1.22 -11.35 -12.24
C ASP A 133 0.47 -10.53 -11.19
N PRO A 134 1.13 -9.53 -10.56
CA PRO A 134 0.48 -8.58 -9.68
C PRO A 134 -0.71 -7.90 -10.36
N MET A 135 -1.81 -7.77 -9.62
CA MET A 135 -3.02 -7.10 -10.09
C MET A 135 -3.44 -6.02 -9.11
N LYS A 136 -4.06 -4.97 -9.63
CA LYS A 136 -4.58 -3.87 -8.82
C LYS A 136 -5.96 -4.21 -8.26
N TYR A 137 -6.15 -4.04 -6.95
CA TYR A 137 -7.44 -4.24 -6.27
C TYR A 137 -7.57 -3.32 -5.05
N PRO A 138 -8.80 -3.01 -4.59
CA PRO A 138 -9.00 -2.23 -3.37
C PRO A 138 -8.47 -3.02 -2.17
N PHE A 139 -7.62 -2.39 -1.35
CA PHE A 139 -7.03 -3.04 -0.17
C PHE A 139 -7.71 -2.60 1.12
N VAL A 140 -7.73 -1.29 1.38
CA VAL A 140 -8.25 -0.75 2.63
C VAL A 140 -8.79 0.65 2.42
N THR A 141 -9.91 0.98 3.08
CA THR A 141 -10.39 2.35 3.20
C THR A 141 -9.91 2.92 4.52
N LEU A 142 -9.18 4.03 4.47
CA LEU A 142 -8.59 4.69 5.62
C LEU A 142 -9.25 6.04 5.87
N ASN A 143 -9.63 6.28 7.12
CA ASN A 143 -9.98 7.60 7.63
C ASN A 143 -8.72 8.19 8.28
N LEU A 144 -8.29 9.39 7.87
CA LEU A 144 -7.17 10.07 8.49
C LEU A 144 -7.59 11.42 9.05
N LYS A 145 -6.91 11.84 10.11
CA LYS A 145 -6.99 13.20 10.65
C LYS A 145 -5.60 13.75 10.91
N LYS A 146 -5.46 15.08 10.94
CA LYS A 146 -4.26 15.72 11.47
C LYS A 146 -4.23 15.63 12.99
N ASP A 147 -3.07 15.35 13.56
CA ASP A 147 -2.81 15.46 14.99
C ASP A 147 -2.49 16.92 15.38
N ALA A 148 -2.15 17.15 16.65
CA ALA A 148 -1.79 18.47 17.15
C ALA A 148 -0.51 19.08 16.53
N LYS A 149 0.32 18.25 15.89
CA LYS A 149 1.54 18.66 15.18
C LYS A 149 1.28 18.90 13.69
N GLY A 150 0.08 18.58 13.21
CA GLY A 150 -0.29 18.69 11.80
C GLY A 150 0.00 17.43 10.98
N ASP A 151 0.46 16.35 11.62
CA ASP A 151 0.77 15.08 10.96
C ASP A 151 -0.50 14.26 10.74
N TRP A 152 -0.61 13.64 9.56
CA TRP A 152 -1.74 12.77 9.24
C TRP A 152 -1.62 11.43 9.96
N ILE A 153 -2.65 11.10 10.75
CA ILE A 153 -2.75 9.84 11.50
C ILE A 153 -4.02 9.09 11.10
N VAL A 154 -3.92 7.76 11.01
CA VAL A 154 -5.07 6.88 10.76
C VAL A 154 -5.96 6.84 11.99
N LEU A 155 -7.25 7.06 11.77
CA LEU A 155 -8.30 6.85 12.76
C LEU A 155 -8.62 5.36 12.84
N LYS A 156 -8.43 4.79 14.03
CA LYS A 156 -8.84 3.42 14.36
C LYS A 156 -10.35 3.32 14.56
#